data_AF-A0A7M4APC7-F1
#
_entry.id   AF-A0A7M4APC7-F1
#
_cell.length_a   1.000
_cell.length_b   1.000
_cell.length_c   1.000
_cell.angle_alpha   90.00
_cell.angle_beta   90.00
_cell.angle_gamma   90.00
#
_symmetry.space_group_name_H-M   'P 1'
#
loop_
_entity.id
_entity.type
_entity.pdbx_description
1 polymer ?
#
loop_
_entity_poly.entity_id
_entity_poly.type
_entity_poly.pdbx_seq_one_letter_code
_entity_poly.pdbx_strand_id
1 'polypeptide(L)'
;MESGGQQGSLNASDTTGTSIPLTFSHPSGLYRKIAVLAALVVSIGSFFGSMVGEGEANYDLLGLGAFGCCFFINTAFILEAVYNYKRLQFNELHGLQEKNLKSNFVAAVVLAIFGLAILFGNLLDGY
;
A
#
# COMPACT_ATOMS: atom_id res chain seq x y z
N MET A 1 44.48 -10.94 56.14
CA MET A 1 43.76 -10.89 57.43
C MET A 1 43.31 -9.45 57.58
N GLU A 2 42.04 -9.02 57.63
CA GLU A 2 40.66 -9.56 57.72
C GLU A 2 39.87 -9.03 56.49
N SER A 3 38.84 -9.63 55.85
CA SER A 3 37.64 -10.44 56.17
C SER A 3 36.41 -9.70 56.72
N GLY A 4 35.29 -9.80 55.96
CA GLY A 4 33.90 -9.55 56.36
C GLY A 4 33.27 -8.34 55.63
N GLY A 5 32.11 -8.40 54.97
CA GLY A 5 31.04 -9.39 54.83
C GLY A 5 29.79 -8.66 54.29
N GLN A 6 29.00 -9.35 53.46
CA GLN A 6 27.83 -8.86 52.72
C GLN A 6 26.66 -8.33 53.59
N GLN A 7 25.91 -7.38 53.03
CA GLN A 7 24.43 -7.22 53.09
C GLN A 7 24.11 -6.01 52.18
N GLY A 8 23.27 -6.04 51.14
CA GLY A 8 22.09 -6.83 50.86
C GLY A 8 20.89 -5.88 50.70
N SER A 9 20.14 -6.03 49.60
CA SER A 9 18.81 -5.44 49.31
C SER A 9 18.80 -4.08 48.60
N LEU A 10 18.55 -4.02 47.28
CA LEU A 10 17.27 -4.17 46.55
C LEU A 10 16.36 -2.95 46.64
N ASN A 11 15.84 -2.56 45.47
CA ASN A 11 14.82 -1.55 45.12
C ASN A 11 15.45 -0.32 44.44
N ALA A 12 15.12 0.06 43.21
CA ALA A 12 14.12 -0.37 42.23
C ALA A 12 14.52 0.34 40.91
N SER A 13 14.14 -0.05 39.70
CA SER A 13 13.29 -1.09 39.17
C SER A 13 13.88 -1.34 37.79
N ASP A 14 14.13 -2.59 37.43
CA ASP A 14 14.07 -2.98 36.03
C ASP A 14 12.72 -2.48 35.53
N THR A 15 12.72 -1.33 34.87
CA THR A 15 11.61 -0.97 34.02
C THR A 15 11.81 -1.89 32.84
N THR A 16 11.18 -3.06 32.94
CA THR A 16 10.70 -3.84 31.80
C THR A 16 9.72 -2.94 31.06
N GLY A 17 10.24 -1.86 30.46
CA GLY A 17 9.54 -1.06 29.50
C GLY A 17 9.27 -2.04 28.39
N THR A 18 8.06 -2.61 28.39
CA THR A 18 7.55 -3.36 27.26
C THR A 18 7.70 -2.37 26.11
N SER A 19 8.65 -2.61 25.21
CA SER A 19 8.86 -1.76 24.06
C SER A 19 7.53 -1.74 23.33
N ILE A 20 6.79 -0.63 23.45
CA ILE A 20 5.54 -0.48 22.73
C ILE A 20 5.95 -0.56 21.26
N PRO A 21 5.51 -1.56 20.50
CA PRO A 21 5.93 -1.68 19.12
C PRO A 21 5.45 -0.42 18.41
N LEU A 22 6.39 0.44 18.01
CA LEU A 22 6.09 1.62 17.21
C LEU A 22 5.47 1.15 15.91
N THR A 23 4.14 1.18 15.85
CA THR A 23 3.37 0.66 14.73
C THR A 23 3.02 1.82 13.82
N PHE A 24 3.59 1.82 12.62
CA PHE A 24 3.26 2.81 11.60
C PHE A 24 1.84 2.55 11.06
N SER A 25 0.95 3.53 11.19
CA SER A 25 -0.38 3.51 10.60
C SER A 25 -0.61 4.80 9.80
N HIS A 26 -1.06 4.65 8.56
CA HIS A 26 -1.40 5.77 7.69
C HIS A 26 -2.62 5.40 6.82
N PRO A 27 -3.61 6.30 6.63
CA PRO A 27 -4.84 6.00 5.89
C PRO A 27 -4.62 5.45 4.47
N SER A 28 -3.54 5.89 3.80
CA SER A 28 -3.19 5.38 2.46
C SER A 28 -2.96 3.87 2.42
N GLY A 29 -2.58 3.25 3.54
CA GLY A 29 -2.43 1.80 3.64
C GLY A 29 -3.77 1.06 3.50
N LEU A 30 -4.85 1.64 4.03
CA LEU A 30 -6.20 1.11 3.85
C LEU A 30 -6.73 1.42 2.45
N TYR A 31 -6.61 2.68 2.02
CA TYR A 31 -7.14 3.11 0.72
C TYR A 31 -6.51 2.37 -0.46
N ARG A 32 -5.21 2.04 -0.41
CA ARG A 32 -4.58 1.20 -1.44
C ARG A 32 -5.29 -0.14 -1.60
N LYS A 33 -5.61 -0.81 -0.50
CA LYS A 33 -6.28 -2.12 -0.52
C LYS A 33 -7.69 -1.99 -1.08
N ILE A 34 -8.40 -0.94 -0.70
CA ILE A 34 -9.73 -0.62 -1.23
C ILE A 34 -9.66 -0.38 -2.74
N ALA A 35 -8.66 0.36 -3.23
CA ALA A 35 -8.48 0.61 -4.65
C ALA A 35 -8.22 -0.68 -5.43
N VAL A 36 -7.39 -1.60 -4.92
CA VAL A 36 -7.20 -2.92 -5.55
C VAL A 36 -8.51 -3.72 -5.57
N LEU A 37 -9.28 -3.70 -4.48
CA LEU A 37 -10.58 -4.38 -4.44
C LEU A 37 -11.57 -3.79 -5.44
N ALA A 38 -11.63 -2.46 -5.55
CA ALA A 38 -12.47 -1.76 -6.52
C ALA A 38 -12.09 -2.15 -7.97
N ALA A 39 -10.79 -2.25 -8.27
CA ALA A 39 -10.32 -2.70 -9.58
C ALA A 39 -10.81 -4.12 -9.92
N LEU A 40 -10.76 -5.04 -8.94
CA LEU A 40 -11.26 -6.41 -9.11
C LEU A 40 -12.77 -6.42 -9.35
N VAL A 41 -13.53 -5.68 -8.54
CA VAL A 41 -14.99 -5.60 -8.68
C VAL A 41 -15.38 -5.07 -10.05
N VAL A 42 -14.75 -4.00 -10.52
CA VAL A 42 -15.04 -3.42 -11.84
C VAL A 42 -14.64 -4.37 -12.95
N SER A 43 -13.44 -4.98 -12.89
CA SER A 43 -13.00 -5.92 -13.92
C SER A 43 -13.91 -7.14 -14.03
N ILE A 44 -14.27 -7.74 -12.89
CA ILE A 44 -15.11 -8.94 -12.84
C ILE A 44 -16.55 -8.57 -13.25
N GLY A 45 -17.07 -7.47 -12.70
CA GLY A 45 -18.42 -7.00 -12.99
C GLY A 45 -18.61 -6.68 -14.48
N SER A 46 -17.67 -5.99 -15.10
CA SER A 46 -17.71 -5.70 -16.53
C SER A 46 -17.54 -6.96 -17.39
N PHE A 47 -16.68 -7.91 -16.99
CA PHE A 47 -16.53 -9.16 -17.71
C PHE A 47 -17.84 -9.95 -17.74
N PHE A 48 -18.45 -10.23 -16.59
CA PHE A 48 -19.71 -10.97 -16.53
C PHE A 48 -20.87 -10.17 -17.12
N GLY A 49 -20.93 -8.85 -16.87
CA GLY A 49 -21.92 -7.98 -17.47
C GLY A 49 -21.85 -7.95 -19.00
N SER A 50 -20.64 -8.06 -19.57
CA SER A 50 -20.46 -8.08 -21.03
C SER A 50 -21.03 -9.33 -21.69
N MET A 51 -21.24 -10.41 -20.92
CA MET A 51 -21.78 -11.69 -21.39
C MET A 51 -23.31 -11.77 -21.27
N VAL A 52 -23.97 -10.77 -20.69
CA VAL A 52 -25.43 -10.74 -20.54
C VAL A 52 -26.05 -10.16 -21.82
N GLY A 53 -26.60 -11.01 -22.70
CA GLY A 53 -27.26 -10.58 -23.93
C GLY A 53 -27.52 -11.70 -24.93
N GLU A 54 -28.28 -11.39 -26.00
CA GLU A 54 -28.72 -12.36 -27.03
C GLU A 54 -27.74 -12.49 -28.21
N GLY A 55 -26.47 -12.77 -27.95
CA GLY A 55 -25.59 -13.36 -28.97
C GLY A 55 -24.22 -12.72 -29.21
N GLU A 56 -23.98 -11.48 -28.74
CA GLU A 56 -22.66 -10.83 -28.83
C GLU A 56 -22.25 -10.19 -27.49
N ALA A 57 -20.94 -10.13 -27.25
CA ALA A 57 -20.40 -9.51 -26.06
C ALA A 57 -20.57 -7.98 -26.12
N ASN A 58 -20.95 -7.36 -25.00
CA ASN A 58 -21.00 -5.91 -24.89
C ASN A 58 -19.58 -5.35 -24.71
N TYR A 59 -18.93 -5.02 -25.84
CA TYR A 59 -17.56 -4.50 -25.88
C TYR A 59 -17.42 -3.12 -25.23
N ASP A 60 -18.46 -2.29 -25.22
CA ASP A 60 -18.43 -0.99 -24.54
C ASP A 60 -18.32 -1.17 -23.03
N LEU A 61 -19.09 -2.11 -22.46
CA LEU A 61 -19.03 -2.43 -21.04
C LEU A 61 -17.69 -3.06 -20.66
N LEU A 62 -17.12 -3.89 -21.55
CA LEU A 62 -15.80 -4.47 -21.38
C LEU A 62 -14.70 -3.39 -21.40
N GLY A 63 -14.79 -2.43 -22.33
CA GLY A 63 -13.89 -1.29 -22.44
C GLY A 63 -13.97 -0.36 -21.22
N LEU A 64 -15.17 -0.05 -20.74
CA LEU A 64 -15.39 0.70 -19.50
C LEU A 64 -14.79 -0.03 -18.28
N GLY A 65 -14.94 -1.35 -18.25
CA GLY A 65 -14.34 -2.21 -17.23
C GLY A 65 -12.82 -2.17 -17.23
N ALA A 66 -12.21 -2.27 -18.40
CA ALA A 66 -10.76 -2.19 -18.57
C ALA A 66 -10.23 -0.81 -18.15
N PHE A 67 -10.87 0.26 -18.58
CA PHE A 67 -10.49 1.62 -18.17
C PHE A 67 -10.61 1.80 -16.65
N GLY A 68 -11.74 1.39 -16.07
CA GLY A 68 -12.00 1.50 -14.64
C GLY A 68 -11.01 0.66 -13.81
N CYS A 69 -10.67 -0.56 -14.24
CA CYS A 69 -9.70 -1.39 -13.52
C CYS A 69 -8.30 -0.76 -13.54
N CYS A 70 -7.86 -0.24 -14.69
CA CYS A 70 -6.59 0.47 -14.82
C CYS A 70 -6.55 1.73 -13.95
N PHE A 71 -7.65 2.48 -13.89
CA PHE A 71 -7.76 3.68 -13.04
C PHE A 71 -7.57 3.35 -11.56
N PHE A 72 -8.26 2.32 -11.07
CA PHE A 72 -8.18 1.92 -9.67
C PHE A 72 -6.82 1.31 -9.30
N ILE A 73 -6.23 0.49 -10.17
CA ILE A 73 -4.87 -0.04 -9.97
C ILE A 73 -3.84 1.09 -9.95
N ASN A 74 -3.95 2.06 -10.85
CA ASN A 74 -3.05 3.21 -10.85
C ASN A 74 -3.18 4.03 -9.56
N THR A 75 -4.42 4.25 -9.11
CA THR A 75 -4.70 4.89 -7.81
C THR A 75 -4.07 4.11 -6.65
N ALA A 76 -4.11 2.77 -6.69
CA ALA A 76 -3.47 1.93 -5.69
C ALA A 76 -1.94 2.12 -5.65
N PHE A 77 -1.28 2.25 -6.80
CA PHE A 77 0.16 2.52 -6.87
C PHE A 77 0.52 3.91 -6.35
N ILE A 78 -0.28 4.93 -6.64
CA ILE A 78 -0.09 6.28 -6.07
C ILE A 78 -0.19 6.22 -4.54
N LEU A 79 -1.22 5.55 -4.01
CA LEU A 79 -1.41 5.39 -2.56
C LEU A 79 -0.30 4.57 -1.91
N GLU A 80 0.25 3.58 -2.63
CA GLU A 80 1.41 2.81 -2.20
C GLU A 80 2.68 3.67 -2.13
N ALA A 81 2.91 4.53 -3.12
CA ALA A 81 4.02 5.47 -3.10
C ALA A 81 3.90 6.43 -1.90
N VAL A 82 2.71 6.99 -1.65
CA VAL A 82 2.46 7.84 -0.48
C VAL A 82 2.68 7.07 0.83
N TYR A 83 2.17 5.85 0.92
CA TYR A 83 2.33 5.01 2.12
C TYR A 83 3.81 4.73 2.41
N ASN A 84 4.57 4.27 1.41
CA ASN A 84 5.98 3.95 1.55
C ASN A 84 6.82 5.20 1.82
N TYR A 85 6.49 6.35 1.24
CA TYR A 85 7.15 7.63 1.54
C TYR A 85 6.95 8.04 3.01
N LYS A 86 5.71 7.99 3.50
CA LYS A 86 5.40 8.33 4.90
C LYS A 86 6.03 7.35 5.88
N ARG A 87 6.08 6.07 5.51
CA ARG A 87 6.77 5.04 6.28
C ARG A 87 8.28 5.25 6.32
N LEU A 88 8.87 5.72 5.23
CA LEU A 88 10.29 6.10 5.18
C LEU A 88 10.59 7.22 6.18
N GLN A 89 9.79 8.30 6.15
CA GLN A 89 9.92 9.41 7.09
C GLN A 89 9.76 8.96 8.55
N PHE A 90 8.78 8.10 8.83
CA PHE A 90 8.58 7.56 10.17
C PHE A 90 9.78 6.73 10.63
N ASN A 91 10.32 5.88 9.76
CA ASN A 91 11.46 5.03 10.06
C ASN A 91 12.73 5.87 10.29
N GLU A 92 12.96 6.92 9.49
CA GLU A 92 14.08 7.85 9.68
C GLU A 92 14.00 8.61 11.01
N LEU A 93 12.80 9.08 11.39
CA LEU A 93 12.60 9.80 12.66
C LEU A 93 12.81 8.91 13.91
N HIS A 94 12.56 7.61 13.79
CA HIS A 94 12.64 6.67 14.92
C HIS A 94 13.84 5.73 14.84
N GLY A 95 14.77 5.95 13.90
CA GLY A 95 15.97 5.12 13.73
C GLY A 95 15.70 3.67 13.33
N LEU A 96 14.53 3.39 12.75
CA LEU A 96 14.15 2.04 12.32
C LEU A 96 14.75 1.73 10.95
N GLN A 97 15.48 0.62 10.83
CA GLN A 97 15.96 0.14 9.53
C GLN A 97 15.04 -0.95 8.98
N GLU A 98 14.38 -0.65 7.87
CA GLU A 98 13.56 -1.61 7.15
C GLU A 98 14.13 -1.86 5.76
N LYS A 99 14.47 -3.12 5.49
CA LYS A 99 15.02 -3.54 4.18
C LYS A 99 13.93 -3.38 3.12
N ASN A 100 14.32 -2.94 1.93
CA ASN A 100 13.48 -2.81 0.72
C ASN A 100 12.47 -1.65 0.69
N LEU A 101 12.36 -0.81 1.73
CA LEU A 101 11.35 0.27 1.74
C LEU A 101 11.54 1.27 0.59
N LYS A 102 12.79 1.69 0.35
CA LYS A 102 13.15 2.59 -0.76
C LYS A 102 12.86 1.96 -2.13
N SER A 103 13.15 0.67 -2.28
CA SER A 103 12.87 -0.06 -3.52
C SER A 103 11.37 -0.14 -3.79
N ASN A 104 10.57 -0.42 -2.76
CA ASN A 104 9.10 -0.49 -2.87
C ASN A 104 8.50 0.87 -3.23
N PHE A 105 9.03 1.96 -2.66
CA PHE A 105 8.66 3.31 -3.04
C PHE A 105 8.96 3.59 -4.52
N VAL A 106 10.18 3.32 -4.98
CA VAL A 106 10.59 3.54 -6.38
C VAL A 106 9.72 2.70 -7.33
N ALA A 107 9.51 1.42 -7.02
CA ALA A 107 8.65 0.56 -7.83
C ALA A 107 7.22 1.10 -7.92
N ALA A 108 6.64 1.55 -6.81
CA ALA A 108 5.30 2.13 -6.78
C ALA A 108 5.19 3.41 -7.62
N VAL A 109 6.20 4.30 -7.56
CA VAL A 109 6.25 5.53 -8.36
C VAL A 109 6.35 5.20 -9.85
N VAL A 110 7.25 4.28 -10.22
CA VAL A 110 7.41 3.85 -11.62
C VAL A 110 6.10 3.27 -12.16
N LEU A 111 5.46 2.37 -11.41
CA LEU A 111 4.18 1.77 -11.80
C LEU A 111 3.06 2.81 -11.92
N ALA A 112 3.02 3.82 -11.04
CA ALA A 112 2.05 4.91 -11.13
C ALA A 112 2.28 5.78 -12.39
N ILE A 113 3.54 6.06 -12.75
CA ILE A 113 3.85 6.81 -13.98
C ILE A 113 3.43 6.02 -15.22
N PHE A 114 3.75 4.73 -15.28
CA PHE A 114 3.33 3.86 -16.38
C PHE A 114 1.80 3.75 -16.45
N GLY A 115 1.12 3.59 -15.32
CA GLY A 115 -0.34 3.53 -15.27
C GLY A 115 -0.99 4.83 -15.75
N LEU A 116 -0.45 5.98 -15.38
CA LEU A 116 -0.90 7.27 -15.90
C LEU A 116 -0.69 7.38 -17.42
N ALA A 117 0.45 6.95 -17.96
CA ALA A 117 0.70 6.99 -19.39
C ALA A 117 -0.33 6.15 -20.19
N ILE A 118 -0.68 4.96 -19.68
CA ILE A 118 -1.71 4.11 -20.28
C ILE A 118 -3.09 4.77 -20.18
N LEU A 119 -3.43 5.35 -19.02
CA LEU A 119 -4.71 6.04 -18.82
C LEU A 119 -4.85 7.24 -19.76
N PHE A 120 -3.82 8.07 -19.89
CA PHE A 120 -3.82 9.19 -20.83
C PHE A 120 -3.88 8.72 -22.29
N GLY A 121 -3.17 7.65 -22.64
CA GLY A 121 -3.28 7.04 -23.98
C GLY A 121 -4.71 6.64 -24.31
N ASN A 122 -5.36 5.89 -23.40
CA ASN A 122 -6.76 5.48 -23.57
C ASN A 122 -7.74 6.67 -23.60
N LEU A 123 -7.43 7.76 -22.89
CA LEU A 123 -8.28 8.96 -22.86
C LEU A 123 -8.15 9.81 -24.13
N LEU A 124 -7.00 9.74 -24.80
CA LEU A 124 -6.71 10.44 -26.06
C LEU A 124 -7.13 9.64 -27.30
N ASP A 125 -7.13 8.31 -27.25
CA ASP A 125 -7.61 7.44 -28.35
C ASP A 125 -9.15 7.40 -28.46
N GLY A 126 -9.86 7.73 -27.37
CA GLY A 126 -11.32 7.74 -27.29
C GLY A 126 -12.01 9.05 -27.66
N TYR A 127 -11.29 10.01 -28.25
CA TYR A 127 -11.80 11.32 -28.71
C TYR A 127 -11.54 11.55 -30.21
#